data_AF-A0A7C6JQ16-F1
#
_entry.id   AF-A0A7C6JQ16-F1
#
_cell.length_a   1.000
_cell.length_b   1.000
_cell.length_c   1.000
_cell.angle_alpha   90.00
_cell.angle_beta   90.00
_cell.angle_gamma   90.00
#
_symmetry.space_group_name_H-M   'P 1'
#
loop_
_entity.id
_entity.type
_entity.pdbx_description
1 polymer ?
#
loop_
_entity_poly.entity_id
_entity_poly.type
_entity_poly.pdbx_seq_one_letter_code
_entity_poly.pdbx_strand_id
1 'polypeptide(L)'
;MSIDDEILEKFFEQIINKSESPKAGDPGLTLSQLLNSFLEIRPDPIAEIFYNFRTPIGIFRAITTQGMVHSVELIDLDTKGFRSSKPKMPIQAELEAQYKAYFAKKLQRFDLPLAIESLSPFTQKVLNLLRDLPFGETCSYKELAIQAGKPDAARVVGGIMARNSWLIAIPCHRVLTVSGKIGNYSALGGVDTKVWLLRHEGHRIKNDEIVKRK
;
A
#
# COMPACT_ATOMS: atom_id res chain seq x y z
N MET A 1 -18.98 -15.35 -6.32
CA MET A 1 -17.58 -15.54 -5.89
C MET A 1 -17.25 -16.98 -6.17
N SER A 2 -16.24 -17.26 -6.99
CA SER A 2 -15.75 -18.64 -7.13
C SER A 2 -15.03 -19.02 -5.83
N ILE A 3 -14.88 -20.32 -5.58
CA ILE A 3 -14.10 -20.83 -4.44
C ILE A 3 -12.66 -20.28 -4.48
N ASP A 4 -12.14 -20.03 -5.69
CA ASP A 4 -10.82 -19.46 -5.93
C ASP A 4 -10.69 -18.03 -5.37
N ASP A 5 -11.71 -17.18 -5.56
CA ASP A 5 -11.69 -15.79 -5.11
C ASP A 5 -11.64 -15.67 -3.57
N GLU A 6 -12.35 -16.56 -2.86
CA GLU A 6 -12.41 -16.57 -1.40
C GLU A 6 -11.07 -17.01 -0.75
N ILE A 7 -10.38 -17.95 -1.39
CA ILE A 7 -9.06 -18.42 -0.96
C ILE A 7 -8.01 -17.32 -1.15
N LEU A 8 -8.05 -16.62 -2.29
CA LEU A 8 -7.18 -15.48 -2.57
C LEU A 8 -7.39 -14.38 -1.52
N GLU A 9 -8.65 -14.04 -1.23
CA GLU A 9 -9.00 -13.02 -0.23
C GLU A 9 -8.47 -13.39 1.15
N LYS A 10 -8.69 -14.62 1.62
CA LYS A 10 -8.17 -15.10 2.91
C LYS A 10 -6.64 -15.12 2.97
N PHE A 11 -5.99 -15.55 1.88
CA PHE A 11 -4.53 -15.55 1.78
C PHE A 11 -3.97 -14.12 1.90
N PHE A 12 -4.53 -13.17 1.15
CA PHE A 12 -4.11 -11.78 1.22
C PHE A 12 -4.50 -11.13 2.55
N GLU A 13 -5.67 -11.41 3.12
CA GLU A 13 -6.05 -10.92 4.45
C GLU A 13 -5.07 -11.38 5.53
N GLN A 14 -4.65 -12.64 5.55
CA GLN A 14 -3.67 -13.12 6.54
C GLN A 14 -2.30 -12.48 6.36
N ILE A 15 -1.90 -12.23 5.12
CA ILE A 15 -0.65 -11.53 4.81
C ILE A 15 -0.73 -10.05 5.21
N ILE A 16 -1.81 -9.37 4.84
CA ILE A 16 -2.06 -7.94 5.07
C ILE A 16 -2.24 -7.66 6.57
N ASN A 17 -2.82 -8.60 7.33
CA ASN A 17 -3.04 -8.45 8.77
C ASN A 17 -1.78 -8.73 9.63
N LYS A 18 -0.58 -8.74 9.04
CA LYS A 18 0.75 -8.83 9.69
C LYS A 18 0.87 -9.99 10.69
N SER A 19 1.36 -11.13 10.19
CA SER A 19 2.03 -12.19 10.98
C SER A 19 1.50 -12.42 12.41
N GLU A 20 0.25 -12.84 12.56
CA GLU A 20 -0.04 -13.77 13.64
C GLU A 20 0.21 -15.16 13.07
N SER A 21 1.16 -15.90 13.64
CA SER A 21 1.07 -17.36 13.59
C SER A 21 -0.35 -17.71 14.08
N PRO A 22 -1.10 -18.60 13.38
CA PRO A 22 -2.44 -18.94 13.82
C PRO A 22 -2.40 -19.33 15.29
N LYS A 23 -3.21 -18.67 16.12
CA LYS A 23 -3.34 -19.05 17.54
C LYS A 23 -3.77 -20.50 17.57
N ALA A 24 -3.10 -21.31 18.41
CA ALA A 24 -3.43 -22.72 18.55
C ALA A 24 -4.93 -22.88 18.84
N GLY A 25 -5.68 -23.49 17.91
CA GLY A 25 -7.12 -23.75 18.04
C GLY A 25 -8.05 -22.94 17.12
N ASP A 26 -7.56 -22.10 16.22
CA ASP A 26 -8.42 -21.49 15.18
C ASP A 26 -8.77 -22.53 14.08
N PRO A 27 -10.06 -22.82 13.80
CA PRO A 27 -10.48 -23.73 12.74
C PRO A 27 -10.25 -23.18 11.31
N GLY A 28 -9.70 -21.98 11.14
CA GLY A 28 -9.34 -21.40 9.85
C GLY A 28 -8.17 -22.10 9.12
N LEU A 29 -8.14 -21.98 7.79
CA LEU A 29 -7.00 -22.43 6.98
C LEU A 29 -5.71 -21.72 7.44
N THR A 30 -4.67 -22.49 7.73
CA THR A 30 -3.33 -21.98 8.03
C THR A 30 -2.75 -21.22 6.84
N LEU A 31 -1.79 -20.32 7.09
CA LEU A 31 -1.10 -19.60 6.01
C LEU A 31 -0.47 -20.56 4.99
N SER A 32 0.02 -21.73 5.43
CA SER A 32 0.53 -22.78 4.55
C SER A 32 -0.57 -23.38 3.67
N GLN A 33 -1.75 -23.63 4.21
CA GLN A 33 -2.90 -24.13 3.45
C GLN A 33 -3.42 -23.08 2.47
N LEU A 34 -3.54 -21.83 2.89
CA LEU A 34 -3.94 -20.72 2.01
C LEU A 34 -2.91 -20.49 0.91
N LEU A 35 -1.62 -20.59 1.24
CA LEU A 35 -0.56 -20.48 0.26
C LEU A 35 -0.59 -21.64 -0.74
N ASN A 36 -0.78 -22.88 -0.29
CA ASN A 36 -0.89 -24.02 -1.20
C ASN A 36 -2.09 -23.87 -2.15
N SER A 37 -3.26 -23.50 -1.63
CA SER A 37 -4.44 -23.26 -2.48
C SER A 37 -4.26 -22.05 -3.40
N PHE A 38 -3.58 -20.99 -2.95
CA PHE A 38 -3.17 -19.87 -3.80
C PHE A 38 -2.26 -20.33 -4.93
N LEU A 39 -1.28 -21.20 -4.64
CA LEU A 39 -0.34 -21.74 -5.63
C LEU A 39 -1.03 -22.67 -6.64
N GLU A 40 -2.04 -23.42 -6.24
CA GLU A 40 -2.85 -24.23 -7.17
C GLU A 40 -3.57 -23.35 -8.20
N ILE A 41 -4.07 -22.19 -7.78
CA ILE A 41 -4.74 -21.21 -8.66
C ILE A 41 -3.71 -20.40 -9.47
N ARG A 42 -2.56 -20.08 -8.86
CA ARG A 42 -1.48 -19.26 -9.41
C ARG A 42 -0.14 -19.96 -9.17
N PRO A 43 0.36 -20.79 -10.10
CA PRO A 43 1.52 -21.67 -9.87
C PRO A 43 2.88 -20.96 -9.79
N ASP A 44 2.90 -19.67 -9.44
CA ASP A 44 4.11 -18.90 -9.17
C ASP A 44 4.77 -19.43 -7.89
N PRO A 45 6.03 -19.91 -7.88
CA PRO A 45 6.65 -20.41 -6.67
C PRO A 45 6.63 -19.36 -5.55
N ILE A 46 6.49 -19.79 -4.29
CA ILE A 46 6.42 -18.90 -3.11
C ILE A 46 7.59 -17.90 -3.07
N ALA A 47 8.80 -18.35 -3.42
CA ALA A 47 9.99 -17.51 -3.44
C ALA A 47 10.01 -16.50 -4.60
N GLU A 48 9.06 -16.58 -5.53
CA GLU A 48 8.90 -15.68 -6.67
C GLU A 48 7.81 -14.66 -6.43
N ILE A 49 6.77 -14.96 -5.64
CA ILE A 49 5.72 -13.98 -5.33
C ILE A 49 6.21 -12.84 -4.43
N PHE A 50 7.19 -13.10 -3.57
CA PHE A 50 7.79 -12.08 -2.72
C PHE A 50 8.94 -11.37 -3.43
N TYR A 51 8.85 -10.04 -3.49
CA TYR A 51 9.90 -9.21 -4.06
C TYR A 51 10.30 -8.09 -3.12
N ASN A 52 11.52 -8.15 -2.59
CA ASN A 52 12.04 -7.11 -1.72
C ASN A 52 12.99 -6.19 -2.49
N PHE A 53 12.79 -4.87 -2.38
CA PHE A 53 13.61 -3.87 -3.04
C PHE A 53 13.90 -2.68 -2.12
N ARG A 54 15.07 -2.08 -2.31
CA ARG A 54 15.53 -0.93 -1.53
C ARG A 54 14.93 0.37 -2.05
N THR A 55 14.56 1.25 -1.13
CA THR A 55 14.16 2.64 -1.40
C THR A 55 14.88 3.62 -0.44
N PRO A 56 14.80 4.94 -0.66
CA PRO A 56 15.35 5.93 0.26
C PRO A 56 14.78 5.91 1.68
N ILE A 57 13.60 5.32 1.90
CA ILE A 57 12.95 5.27 3.22
C ILE A 57 12.97 3.88 3.87
N GLY A 58 13.64 2.92 3.23
CA GLY A 58 13.75 1.56 3.74
C GLY A 58 13.53 0.48 2.68
N ILE A 59 13.40 -0.75 3.15
CA ILE A 59 13.19 -1.94 2.34
C ILE A 59 11.69 -2.13 2.17
N PHE A 60 11.25 -2.17 0.92
CA PHE A 60 9.88 -2.52 0.57
C PHE A 60 9.80 -3.99 0.21
N ARG A 61 8.69 -4.62 0.63
CA ARG A 61 8.26 -5.94 0.15
C ARG A 61 7.03 -5.76 -0.70
N ALA A 62 7.07 -6.32 -1.89
CA ALA A 62 5.90 -6.50 -2.73
C ALA A 62 5.51 -7.96 -2.78
N ILE A 63 4.20 -8.18 -2.95
CA ILE A 63 3.63 -9.49 -3.21
C ILE A 63 2.95 -9.41 -4.57
N THR A 64 3.40 -10.26 -5.50
CA THR A 64 3.03 -10.18 -6.91
C THR A 64 2.68 -11.55 -7.48
N THR A 65 1.81 -11.57 -8.48
CA THR A 65 1.61 -12.69 -9.42
C THR A 65 1.89 -12.24 -10.84
N GLN A 66 1.77 -13.12 -11.86
CA GLN A 66 2.21 -12.88 -13.25
C GLN A 66 1.91 -11.50 -13.87
N GLY A 67 0.86 -10.80 -13.42
CA GLY A 67 0.60 -9.44 -13.87
C GLY A 67 -0.10 -8.55 -12.84
N MET A 68 -0.03 -8.88 -11.54
CA MET A 68 -0.74 -8.14 -10.50
C MET A 68 0.15 -7.86 -9.29
N VAL A 69 -0.08 -6.72 -8.66
CA VAL A 69 0.54 -6.32 -7.39
C VAL A 69 -0.51 -6.35 -6.29
N HIS A 70 -0.34 -7.25 -5.33
CA HIS A 70 -1.30 -7.47 -4.25
C HIS A 70 -1.00 -6.65 -3.01
N SER A 71 0.27 -6.38 -2.75
CA SER A 71 0.70 -5.43 -1.73
C SER A 71 2.09 -4.89 -2.02
N VAL A 72 2.39 -3.73 -1.44
CA VAL A 72 3.69 -3.08 -1.40
C VAL A 72 3.82 -2.40 -0.04
N GLU A 73 4.66 -2.95 0.81
CA GLU A 73 4.77 -2.56 2.23
C GLU A 73 6.20 -2.23 2.61
N LEU A 74 6.38 -1.22 3.47
CA LEU A 74 7.65 -0.90 4.09
C LEU A 74 7.89 -1.86 5.27
N ILE A 75 8.86 -2.75 5.14
CA ILE A 75 9.12 -3.84 6.09
C ILE A 75 10.33 -3.61 6.99
N ASP A 76 11.24 -2.72 6.59
CA ASP A 76 12.42 -2.33 7.37
C ASP A 76 12.83 -0.91 7.01
N LEU A 77 13.30 -0.13 7.99
CA LEU A 77 13.85 1.21 7.77
C LEU A 77 15.36 1.15 7.53
N ASP A 78 16.05 0.13 8.06
CA ASP A 78 17.47 -0.04 7.84
C ASP A 78 17.71 -0.72 6.49
N THR A 79 18.52 -0.09 5.66
CA THR A 79 18.91 -0.62 4.35
C THR A 79 20.34 -1.12 4.33
N LYS A 80 21.06 -1.05 5.44
CA LYS A 80 22.47 -1.43 5.55
C LYS A 80 22.64 -2.91 5.27
N GLY A 81 23.53 -3.23 4.33
CA GLY A 81 23.80 -4.62 3.94
C GLY A 81 22.72 -5.27 3.06
N PHE A 82 21.54 -4.64 2.90
CA PHE A 82 20.50 -5.16 2.02
C PHE A 82 20.85 -4.94 0.55
N ARG A 83 20.70 -5.99 -0.25
CA ARG A 83 20.82 -5.96 -1.71
C ARG A 83 19.50 -6.46 -2.30
N SER A 84 18.85 -5.62 -3.11
CA SER A 84 17.68 -6.07 -3.88
C SER A 84 18.08 -7.29 -4.72
N SER A 85 17.29 -8.36 -4.63
CA SER A 85 17.38 -9.46 -5.59
C SER A 85 17.00 -8.96 -6.98
N LYS A 86 17.44 -9.67 -8.03
CA LYS A 86 16.91 -9.39 -9.37
C LYS A 86 15.40 -9.70 -9.40
N PRO A 87 14.56 -8.84 -10.02
CA PRO A 87 13.17 -9.18 -10.28
C PRO A 87 13.10 -10.48 -11.07
N LYS A 88 12.16 -11.35 -10.70
CA LYS A 88 11.92 -12.62 -11.38
C LYS A 88 10.76 -12.54 -12.37
N MET A 89 9.88 -11.55 -12.19
CA MET A 89 8.69 -11.34 -13.00
C MET A 89 8.68 -9.94 -13.62
N PRO A 90 8.13 -9.74 -14.83
CA PRO A 90 8.05 -8.42 -15.45
C PRO A 90 7.37 -7.37 -14.55
N ILE A 91 6.31 -7.75 -13.85
CA ILE A 91 5.58 -6.86 -12.93
C ILE A 91 6.45 -6.35 -11.77
N GLN A 92 7.42 -7.15 -11.30
CA GLN A 92 8.34 -6.74 -10.23
C GLN A 92 9.37 -5.74 -10.73
N ALA A 93 9.86 -5.93 -11.96
CA ALA A 93 10.77 -4.99 -12.59
C ALA A 93 10.09 -3.65 -12.84
N GLU A 94 8.85 -3.66 -13.35
CA GLU A 94 8.04 -2.46 -13.57
C GLU A 94 7.74 -1.74 -12.25
N LEU A 95 7.32 -2.49 -11.22
CA LEU A 95 7.10 -1.96 -9.88
C LEU A 95 8.35 -1.23 -9.36
N GLU A 96 9.52 -1.87 -9.37
CA GLU A 96 10.74 -1.25 -8.88
C GLU A 96 11.13 -0.02 -9.71
N ALA A 97 10.96 -0.07 -11.03
CA ALA A 97 11.26 1.05 -11.93
C ALA A 97 10.39 2.26 -11.62
N GLN A 98 9.08 2.07 -11.42
CA GLN A 98 8.18 3.16 -11.05
C GLN A 98 8.49 3.72 -9.65
N TYR A 99 8.81 2.89 -8.66
CA TYR A 99 9.23 3.38 -7.34
C TYR A 99 10.53 4.18 -7.44
N LYS A 100 11.51 3.72 -8.23
CA LYS A 100 12.74 4.50 -8.52
C LYS A 100 12.41 5.86 -9.16
N ALA A 101 11.48 5.90 -10.12
CA ALA A 101 11.04 7.13 -10.76
C ALA A 101 10.32 8.08 -9.78
N TYR A 102 9.47 7.56 -8.88
CA TYR A 102 8.82 8.31 -7.81
C TYR A 102 9.84 8.96 -6.85
N PHE A 103 10.80 8.18 -6.36
CA PHE A 103 11.84 8.69 -5.48
C PHE A 103 12.82 9.63 -6.20
N ALA A 104 12.94 9.54 -7.53
CA ALA A 104 13.65 10.50 -8.35
C ALA A 104 12.81 11.75 -8.71
N LYS A 105 11.57 11.85 -8.24
CA LYS A 105 10.59 12.92 -8.56
C LYS A 105 10.28 13.03 -10.07
N LYS A 106 10.36 11.91 -10.79
CA LYS A 106 10.09 11.80 -12.23
C LYS A 106 8.75 11.14 -12.55
N LEU A 107 8.06 10.60 -11.54
CA LEU A 107 6.76 9.94 -11.69
C LEU A 107 5.67 10.78 -11.04
N GLN A 108 4.63 11.12 -11.81
CA GLN A 108 3.46 11.85 -11.32
C GLN A 108 2.39 10.92 -10.74
N ARG A 109 2.17 9.76 -11.38
CA ARG A 109 1.19 8.74 -11.00
C ARG A 109 1.76 7.35 -11.26
N PHE A 110 1.46 6.39 -10.40
CA PHE A 110 1.74 4.98 -10.64
C PHE A 110 0.76 4.40 -11.66
N ASP A 111 1.29 3.60 -12.57
CA ASP A 111 0.52 2.81 -13.53
C ASP A 111 0.81 1.33 -13.30
N LEU A 112 0.20 0.80 -12.25
CA LEU A 112 0.42 -0.58 -11.81
C LEU A 112 -0.93 -1.30 -11.67
N PRO A 113 -1.03 -2.57 -12.11
CA PRO A 113 -2.20 -3.40 -11.92
C PRO A 113 -2.29 -3.85 -10.44
N LEU A 114 -2.87 -3.00 -9.60
CA LEU A 114 -3.06 -3.28 -8.18
C LEU A 114 -4.35 -4.09 -7.97
N ALA A 115 -4.26 -5.19 -7.25
CA ALA A 115 -5.36 -6.12 -7.00
C ALA A 115 -6.36 -5.57 -5.96
N ILE A 116 -7.12 -4.54 -6.35
CA ILE A 116 -8.13 -3.90 -5.50
C ILE A 116 -9.54 -4.47 -5.72
N GLU A 117 -9.76 -5.30 -6.75
CA GLU A 117 -11.11 -5.71 -7.17
C GLU A 117 -11.85 -6.58 -6.16
N SER A 118 -11.13 -7.26 -5.25
CA SER A 118 -11.73 -8.04 -4.16
C SER A 118 -12.29 -7.17 -3.02
N LEU A 119 -11.92 -5.89 -2.96
CA LEU A 119 -12.33 -5.01 -1.86
C LEU A 119 -13.78 -4.56 -2.01
N SER A 120 -14.39 -4.07 -0.93
CA SER A 120 -15.76 -3.54 -1.01
C SER A 120 -15.85 -2.40 -2.05
N PRO A 121 -17.00 -2.23 -2.76
CA PRO A 121 -17.14 -1.19 -3.79
C PRO A 121 -16.83 0.23 -3.28
N PHE A 122 -17.16 0.52 -2.01
CA PHE A 122 -16.82 1.80 -1.39
C PHE A 122 -15.32 1.97 -1.18
N THR A 123 -14.64 0.92 -0.71
CA THR A 123 -13.18 0.91 -0.55
C THR A 123 -12.48 1.11 -1.89
N GLN A 124 -12.89 0.36 -2.93
CA GLN A 124 -12.35 0.50 -4.28
C GLN A 124 -12.45 1.93 -4.80
N LYS A 125 -13.63 2.55 -4.64
CA LYS A 125 -13.86 3.93 -5.07
C LYS A 125 -12.95 4.93 -4.35
N VAL A 126 -12.81 4.82 -3.03
CA VAL A 126 -11.92 5.68 -2.24
C VAL A 126 -10.46 5.51 -2.66
N LEU A 127 -10.00 4.26 -2.84
CA LEU A 127 -8.62 3.97 -3.23
C LEU A 127 -8.31 4.44 -4.65
N ASN A 128 -9.24 4.30 -5.59
CA ASN A 128 -9.07 4.81 -6.96
C ASN A 128 -9.00 6.34 -7.02
N LEU A 129 -9.89 7.04 -6.30
CA LEU A 129 -9.81 8.50 -6.17
C LEU A 129 -8.46 8.96 -5.62
N LEU A 130 -7.93 8.22 -4.63
CA LEU A 130 -6.64 8.53 -4.04
C LEU A 130 -5.47 8.18 -4.97
N ARG A 131 -5.57 7.10 -5.75
CA ARG A 131 -4.57 6.72 -6.77
C ARG A 131 -4.42 7.80 -7.85
N ASP A 132 -5.52 8.50 -8.17
CA ASP A 132 -5.52 9.59 -9.15
C ASP A 132 -5.06 10.94 -8.57
N LEU A 133 -4.87 11.05 -7.25
CA LEU A 133 -4.34 12.28 -6.64
C LEU A 133 -2.88 12.50 -7.09
N PRO A 134 -2.52 13.63 -7.72
CA PRO A 134 -1.17 13.86 -8.25
C PRO A 134 -0.06 13.94 -7.18
N PHE A 135 1.19 13.78 -7.63
CA PHE A 135 2.38 14.02 -6.80
C PHE A 135 2.42 15.47 -6.28
N GLY A 136 2.63 15.66 -4.98
CA GLY A 136 2.68 16.99 -4.35
C GLY A 136 1.33 17.60 -4.01
N GLU A 137 0.23 16.88 -4.28
CA GLU A 137 -1.11 17.29 -3.89
C GLU A 137 -1.58 16.55 -2.62
N THR A 138 -2.50 17.17 -1.88
CA THR A 138 -3.09 16.58 -0.68
C THR A 138 -4.59 16.74 -0.69
N CYS A 139 -5.28 15.84 -0.01
CA CYS A 139 -6.71 15.94 0.22
C CYS A 139 -7.04 15.60 1.68
N SER A 140 -8.26 15.90 2.09
CA SER A 140 -8.77 15.54 3.40
C SER A 140 -9.60 14.26 3.36
N TYR A 141 -9.68 13.57 4.51
CA TYR A 141 -10.59 12.43 4.68
C TYR A 141 -12.04 12.76 4.29
N LYS A 142 -12.48 14.00 4.55
CA LYS A 142 -13.83 14.49 4.24
C LYS A 142 -14.01 14.66 2.73
N GLU A 143 -13.04 15.25 2.03
CA GLU A 143 -13.11 15.41 0.57
C GLU A 143 -13.17 14.05 -0.13
N LEU A 144 -12.35 13.08 0.27
CA LEU A 144 -12.43 11.72 -0.26
C LEU A 144 -13.79 11.08 0.02
N ALA A 145 -14.35 11.24 1.22
CA ALA A 145 -15.66 10.71 1.56
C ALA A 145 -16.78 11.30 0.68
N ILE A 146 -16.73 12.63 0.45
CA ILE A 146 -17.65 13.33 -0.44
C ILE A 146 -17.52 12.84 -1.89
N GLN A 147 -16.30 12.81 -2.43
CA GLN A 147 -16.04 12.36 -3.80
C GLN A 147 -16.41 10.88 -4.00
N ALA A 148 -16.24 10.06 -2.97
CA ALA A 148 -16.68 8.67 -2.97
C ALA A 148 -18.22 8.53 -2.86
N GLY A 149 -18.97 9.60 -2.63
CA GLY A 149 -20.43 9.62 -2.58
C GLY A 149 -21.01 9.29 -1.20
N LYS A 150 -20.21 9.36 -0.13
CA LYS A 150 -20.67 9.18 1.26
C LYS A 150 -20.09 10.29 2.15
N PRO A 151 -20.67 11.49 2.16
CA PRO A 151 -20.12 12.67 2.86
C PRO A 151 -19.79 12.44 4.35
N ASP A 152 -20.57 11.61 5.05
CA ASP A 152 -20.39 11.33 6.49
C ASP A 152 -19.39 10.21 6.79
N ALA A 153 -18.75 9.64 5.76
CA ALA A 153 -17.87 8.48 5.90
C ALA A 153 -16.40 8.81 6.17
N ALA A 154 -16.05 10.03 6.60
CA ALA A 154 -14.66 10.45 6.82
C ALA A 154 -13.88 9.52 7.78
N ARG A 155 -14.53 9.04 8.85
CA ARG A 155 -13.93 8.07 9.78
C ARG A 155 -13.67 6.71 9.12
N VAL A 156 -14.59 6.26 8.26
CA VAL A 156 -14.45 5.01 7.49
C VAL A 156 -13.29 5.15 6.50
N VAL A 157 -13.18 6.29 5.81
CA VAL A 157 -12.02 6.60 4.96
C VAL A 157 -10.72 6.54 5.75
N GLY A 158 -10.69 7.07 6.98
CA GLY A 158 -9.54 6.91 7.88
C GLY A 158 -9.15 5.45 8.12
N GLY A 159 -10.14 4.56 8.33
CA GLY A 159 -9.92 3.13 8.44
C GLY A 159 -9.39 2.49 7.15
N ILE A 160 -9.87 2.93 5.98
CA ILE A 160 -9.35 2.49 4.67
C ILE A 160 -7.89 2.92 4.50
N MET A 161 -7.54 4.17 4.86
CA MET A 161 -6.17 4.66 4.80
C MET A 161 -5.23 3.86 5.71
N ALA A 162 -5.72 3.46 6.89
CA ALA A 162 -4.94 2.68 7.84
C ALA A 162 -4.66 1.25 7.38
N ARG A 163 -5.47 0.72 6.45
CA ARG A 163 -5.38 -0.63 5.86
C ARG A 163 -4.87 -0.62 4.41
N ASN A 164 -4.32 0.49 3.94
CA ASN A 164 -3.79 0.57 2.57
C ASN A 164 -2.55 -0.33 2.43
N SER A 165 -2.69 -1.39 1.63
CA SER A 165 -1.62 -2.37 1.36
C SER A 165 -0.69 -1.97 0.22
N TRP A 166 -0.94 -0.87 -0.48
CA TRP A 166 -0.14 -0.41 -1.62
C TRP A 166 0.53 0.93 -1.29
N LEU A 167 1.42 0.90 -0.30
CA LEU A 167 2.05 2.10 0.24
C LEU A 167 2.74 2.90 -0.87
N ILE A 168 2.56 4.22 -0.94
CA ILE A 168 3.05 5.12 -2.02
C ILE A 168 2.31 4.95 -3.35
N ALA A 169 2.15 3.73 -3.87
CA ALA A 169 1.42 3.50 -5.13
C ALA A 169 -0.05 3.94 -5.03
N ILE A 170 -0.68 3.69 -3.88
CA ILE A 170 -1.87 4.39 -3.43
C ILE A 170 -1.41 5.35 -2.31
N PRO A 171 -1.45 6.67 -2.53
CA PRO A 171 -0.71 7.62 -1.72
C PRO A 171 -1.47 8.05 -0.44
N CYS A 172 -1.72 7.10 0.48
CA CYS A 172 -2.42 7.39 1.75
C CYS A 172 -1.72 8.41 2.67
N HIS A 173 -0.42 8.70 2.43
CA HIS A 173 0.29 9.78 3.11
C HIS A 173 -0.20 11.18 2.72
N ARG A 174 -0.84 11.32 1.54
CA ARG A 174 -1.42 12.59 1.05
C ARG A 174 -2.76 12.94 1.70
N VAL A 175 -3.32 12.03 2.52
CA VAL A 175 -4.63 12.25 3.19
C VAL A 175 -4.42 12.84 4.58
N LEU A 176 -5.03 14.00 4.81
CA LEU A 176 -4.85 14.82 6.00
C LEU A 176 -6.19 15.17 6.65
N THR A 177 -6.11 15.84 7.80
CA THR A 177 -7.29 16.52 8.36
C THR A 177 -7.66 17.75 7.53
N VAL A 178 -8.89 18.25 7.70
CA VAL A 178 -9.35 19.46 7.00
C VAL A 178 -8.50 20.70 7.34
N SER A 179 -7.88 20.74 8.52
CA SER A 179 -6.98 21.83 8.91
C SER A 179 -5.58 21.73 8.30
N GLY A 180 -5.27 20.66 7.56
CA GLY A 180 -3.93 20.39 7.04
C GLY A 180 -2.98 19.76 8.07
N LYS A 181 -3.49 19.39 9.26
CA LYS A 181 -2.73 18.63 10.25
C LYS A 181 -2.49 17.20 9.79
N ILE A 182 -1.25 16.75 9.97
CA ILE A 182 -0.77 15.41 9.67
C ILE A 182 -1.29 14.47 10.76
N GLY A 183 -2.16 13.55 10.36
CA GLY A 183 -2.63 12.46 11.23
C GLY A 183 -1.68 11.27 11.25
N ASN A 184 -2.05 10.25 12.02
CA ASN A 184 -1.32 8.99 12.14
C ASN A 184 -1.07 8.30 10.78
N TYR A 185 -0.10 7.39 10.78
CA TYR A 185 0.27 6.60 9.61
C TYR A 185 0.62 5.17 10.03
N SER A 186 0.04 4.17 9.35
CA SER A 186 0.17 2.75 9.75
C SER A 186 1.45 2.08 9.25
N ALA A 187 2.16 2.70 8.30
CA ALA A 187 3.42 2.16 7.79
C ALA A 187 4.50 2.18 8.88
N LEU A 188 5.52 1.33 8.71
CA LEU A 188 6.70 1.35 9.57
C LEU A 188 7.30 2.76 9.64
N GLY A 189 7.76 3.18 10.82
CA GLY A 189 8.20 4.55 11.09
C GLY A 189 7.07 5.56 11.33
N GLY A 190 5.81 5.16 11.15
CA GLY A 190 4.64 5.94 11.57
C GLY A 190 4.59 7.35 10.96
N VAL A 191 4.30 8.34 11.79
CA VAL A 191 4.16 9.74 11.36
C VAL A 191 5.44 10.27 10.72
N ASP A 192 6.62 9.83 11.15
CA ASP A 192 7.90 10.29 10.57
C ASP A 192 8.02 9.87 9.10
N THR A 193 7.60 8.66 8.75
CA THR A 193 7.53 8.19 7.35
C THR A 193 6.56 9.04 6.53
N LYS A 194 5.38 9.36 7.09
CA LYS A 194 4.40 10.23 6.42
C LYS A 194 4.97 11.64 6.17
N VAL A 195 5.62 12.22 7.18
CA VAL A 195 6.27 13.54 7.11
C VAL A 195 7.40 13.52 6.09
N TRP A 196 8.21 12.46 6.05
CA TRP A 196 9.27 12.30 5.05
C TRP A 196 8.69 12.30 3.63
N LEU A 197 7.65 11.51 3.39
CA LEU A 197 7.00 11.41 2.07
C LEU A 197 6.41 12.76 1.64
N LEU A 198 5.71 13.45 2.54
CA LEU A 198 5.19 14.78 2.25
C LEU A 198 6.31 15.80 1.93
N ARG A 199 7.45 15.75 2.65
CA ARG A 199 8.62 16.60 2.35
C ARG A 199 9.26 16.23 1.01
N HIS A 200 9.36 14.94 0.71
CA HIS A 200 9.85 14.45 -0.58
C HIS A 200 9.00 15.03 -1.73
N GLU A 201 7.69 15.08 -1.54
CA GLU A 201 6.74 15.66 -2.48
C GLU A 201 6.70 17.20 -2.50
N GLY A 202 7.49 17.87 -1.65
CA GLY A 202 7.71 19.31 -1.71
C GLY A 202 6.95 20.11 -0.65
N HIS A 203 6.22 19.46 0.26
CA HIS A 203 5.52 20.14 1.35
C HIS A 203 6.49 20.65 2.41
N ARG A 204 6.25 21.88 2.87
CA ARG A 204 6.88 22.42 4.07
C ARG A 204 6.02 22.05 5.27
N ILE A 205 6.64 21.52 6.31
CA ILE A 205 5.94 21.06 7.51
C ILE A 205 6.50 21.79 8.72
N LYS A 206 5.60 22.36 9.54
CA LYS A 206 5.91 22.99 10.83
C LYS A 206 4.85 22.55 11.83
N ASN A 207 5.26 22.10 13.02
CA ASN A 207 4.35 21.66 14.09
C ASN A 207 3.30 20.65 13.60
N ASP A 208 3.73 19.65 12.81
CA ASP A 208 2.87 18.60 12.21
C ASP A 208 1.76 19.11 11.27
N GLU A 209 1.92 20.31 10.72
CA GLU A 209 1.00 20.90 9.76
C GLU A 209 1.71 21.31 8.47
N ILE A 210 1.03 21.14 7.34
CA ILE A 210 1.51 21.67 6.06
C ILE A 210 1.34 23.19 6.06
N VAL A 211 2.45 23.90 5.87
CA VAL A 211 2.44 25.36 5.75
C VAL A 211 2.46 25.77 4.28
N LYS A 212 1.50 26.62 3.88
CA LYS A 212 1.48 27.20 2.53
C LYS A 212 2.72 28.08 2.32
N ARG A 213 3.28 28.08 1.10
CA ARG A 213 4.33 29.04 0.74
C ARG A 213 3.72 30.45 0.80
N LYS A 214 4.30 31.33 1.62
CA LYS A 214 4.09 32.78 1.53
C LYS A 214 4.81 33.31 0.30
#